data_AF-A0A7S2B8P6-F1
#
_entry.id   AF-A0A7S2B8P6-F1
#
_cell.length_a   1.000
_cell.length_b   1.000
_cell.length_c   1.000
_cell.angle_alpha   90.00
_cell.angle_beta   90.00
_cell.angle_gamma   90.00
#
_symmetry.space_group_name_H-M   'P 1'
#
loop_
_entity.id
_entity.type
_entity.pdbx_description
1 polymer ?
#
loop_
_entity_poly.entity_id
_entity_poly.type
_entity_poly.pdbx_seq_one_letter_code
_entity_poly.pdbx_strand_id
1 'polypeptide(L)'
;GLGMLQSVWDGVAPTLGLQFMVAFLPTFLINIFKAFFTCRAENIQQHKLQIWYYWFQIVFVVLATAVGQNFREFAMTLITEPTAIITVLANTMPYATHYYMNFLVLQAMSHAMNLTRYIPWFKYRAAVAIFDEKQAKVLAEPEDQDYYGMGSRSARWTIMLGIGLVYGTLSPPINILCFINFFICRLAYGFLFMFAETHKPDTGGYFFVTACLQTFPLLIIYVILMAAVFYQRAASVGPCIIAALSLL
;
A
#
# COMPACT_ATOMS: atom_id res chain seq x y z
N GLY A 1 26.29 -9.23 -17.66
CA GLY A 1 25.55 -10.15 -16.77
C GLY A 1 25.75 -9.70 -15.35
N LEU A 2 24.68 -9.40 -14.62
CA LEU A 2 24.72 -8.94 -13.24
C LEU A 2 25.03 -10.14 -12.32
N GLY A 3 26.28 -10.57 -12.07
CA GLY A 3 26.58 -11.80 -11.29
C GLY A 3 25.79 -12.02 -9.97
N MET A 4 26.33 -11.61 -8.81
CA MET A 4 25.59 -11.66 -7.53
C MET A 4 24.41 -10.67 -7.48
N LEU A 5 24.44 -9.64 -8.33
CA LEU A 5 23.39 -8.64 -8.41
C LEU A 5 22.13 -9.15 -9.12
N GLN A 6 22.20 -10.23 -9.91
CA GLN A 6 21.03 -10.82 -10.58
C GLN A 6 20.03 -11.32 -9.54
N SER A 7 20.50 -12.03 -8.52
CA SER A 7 19.62 -12.58 -7.48
C SER A 7 18.93 -11.48 -6.66
N VAL A 8 19.64 -10.37 -6.41
CA VAL A 8 19.06 -9.18 -5.75
C VAL A 8 18.04 -8.52 -6.69
N TRP A 9 18.40 -8.35 -7.97
CA TRP A 9 17.53 -7.75 -8.97
C TRP A 9 16.24 -8.55 -9.16
N ASP A 10 16.32 -9.88 -9.30
CA ASP A 10 15.16 -10.75 -9.50
C ASP A 10 14.20 -10.73 -8.30
N GLY A 11 14.71 -10.55 -7.07
CA GLY A 11 13.89 -10.41 -5.87
C GLY A 11 13.24 -9.04 -5.70
N VAL A 12 13.87 -7.98 -6.21
CA VAL A 12 13.45 -6.58 -5.98
C VAL A 12 12.64 -6.02 -7.16
N ALA A 13 12.98 -6.39 -8.40
CA ALA A 13 12.38 -5.83 -9.61
C ALA A 13 10.85 -6.02 -9.71
N PRO A 14 10.26 -7.19 -9.39
CA PRO A 14 8.79 -7.34 -9.39
C PRO A 14 8.12 -6.40 -8.39
N THR A 15 8.76 -6.20 -7.23
CA THR A 15 8.28 -5.33 -6.17
C THR A 15 8.34 -3.86 -6.57
N LEU A 16 9.43 -3.44 -7.22
CA LEU A 16 9.57 -2.08 -7.77
C LEU A 16 8.54 -1.80 -8.87
N GLY A 17 8.31 -2.75 -9.77
CA GLY A 17 7.33 -2.60 -10.85
C GLY A 17 5.92 -2.32 -10.32
N LEU A 18 5.47 -3.11 -9.33
CA LEU A 18 4.16 -2.87 -8.71
C LEU A 18 4.13 -1.55 -7.94
N GLN A 19 5.19 -1.23 -7.19
CA GLN A 19 5.25 0.03 -6.45
C GLN A 19 5.17 1.24 -7.39
N PHE A 20 5.82 1.17 -8.55
CA PHE A 20 5.73 2.23 -9.56
C PHE A 20 4.29 2.37 -10.06
N MET A 21 3.63 1.28 -10.45
CA MET A 21 2.23 1.32 -10.90
C MET A 21 1.30 1.92 -9.83
N VAL A 22 1.44 1.46 -8.59
CA VAL A 22 0.63 1.91 -7.44
C VAL A 22 0.93 3.37 -7.07
N ALA A 23 2.13 3.88 -7.38
CA ALA A 23 2.49 5.28 -7.14
C ALA A 23 1.77 6.27 -8.06
N PHE A 24 1.47 5.90 -9.32
CA PHE A 24 0.72 6.77 -10.25
C PHE A 24 -0.80 6.69 -10.07
N LEU A 25 -1.30 5.62 -9.45
CA LEU A 25 -2.73 5.39 -9.32
C LEU A 25 -3.49 6.54 -8.65
N PRO A 26 -2.99 7.19 -7.58
CA PRO A 26 -3.66 8.36 -6.99
C PRO A 26 -3.89 9.50 -7.97
N THR A 27 -2.91 9.79 -8.83
CA THR A 27 -3.00 10.85 -9.85
C THR A 27 -4.09 10.53 -10.88
N PHE A 28 -4.17 9.26 -11.33
CA PHE A 28 -5.26 8.84 -12.23
C PHE A 28 -6.64 8.99 -11.56
N LEU A 29 -6.79 8.55 -10.31
CA LEU A 29 -8.05 8.67 -9.57
C LEU A 29 -8.45 10.13 -9.37
N ILE A 30 -7.51 11.00 -9.05
CA ILE A 30 -7.77 12.43 -8.90
C ILE A 30 -8.20 13.07 -10.22
N ASN A 31 -7.57 12.72 -11.34
CA ASN A 31 -7.99 13.22 -12.64
C ASN A 31 -9.41 12.77 -13.00
N ILE A 32 -9.78 11.53 -12.68
CA ILE A 32 -11.16 11.04 -12.82
C ILE A 32 -12.12 11.84 -11.92
N PHE A 33 -11.75 12.07 -10.66
CA PHE A 33 -12.58 12.85 -9.74
C PHE A 33 -12.79 14.28 -10.23
N LYS A 34 -11.74 14.93 -10.73
CA LYS A 34 -11.83 16.28 -11.30
C LYS A 34 -12.67 16.34 -12.59
N ALA A 35 -12.61 15.31 -13.43
CA ALA A 35 -13.33 15.27 -14.70
C ALA A 35 -14.82 14.95 -14.55
N PHE A 36 -15.18 14.02 -13.64
CA PHE A 36 -16.53 13.44 -13.58
C PHE A 36 -17.30 13.78 -12.31
N PHE A 37 -16.66 14.32 -11.26
CA PHE A 37 -17.30 14.54 -9.97
C PHE A 37 -17.12 15.98 -9.47
N THR A 38 -18.17 16.57 -8.92
CA THR A 38 -18.10 17.89 -8.30
C THR A 38 -17.62 17.76 -6.85
N CYS A 39 -16.32 17.75 -6.64
CA CYS A 39 -15.74 17.82 -5.28
C CYS A 39 -15.67 19.27 -4.83
N ARG A 40 -16.55 19.67 -3.90
CA ARG A 40 -16.61 21.06 -3.38
C ARG A 40 -15.38 21.50 -2.59
N ALA A 41 -14.61 20.55 -2.06
CA ALA A 41 -13.41 20.81 -1.27
C ALA A 41 -12.34 19.73 -1.50
N GLU A 42 -11.07 20.13 -1.45
CA GLU A 42 -9.92 19.23 -1.63
C GLU A 42 -9.90 18.10 -0.58
N ASN A 43 -10.33 18.38 0.65
CA ASN A 43 -10.43 17.37 1.71
C ASN A 43 -11.40 16.24 1.38
N ILE A 44 -12.54 16.57 0.74
CA ILE A 44 -13.53 15.58 0.31
C ILE A 44 -12.95 14.73 -0.82
N GLN A 45 -12.20 15.34 -1.73
CA GLN A 45 -11.50 14.63 -2.80
C GLN A 45 -10.42 13.69 -2.25
N GLN A 46 -9.61 14.15 -1.29
CA GLN A 46 -8.60 13.34 -0.62
C GLN A 46 -9.22 12.18 0.16
N HIS A 47 -10.36 12.40 0.80
CA HIS A 47 -11.06 11.32 1.49
C HIS A 47 -11.62 10.27 0.52
N LYS A 48 -12.23 10.70 -0.60
CA LYS A 48 -12.64 9.79 -1.67
C LYS A 48 -11.44 9.02 -2.23
N LEU A 49 -10.30 9.69 -2.38
CA LEU A 49 -9.06 9.06 -2.79
C LEU A 49 -8.63 7.98 -1.79
N GLN A 50 -8.68 8.22 -0.47
CA GLN A 50 -8.40 7.19 0.54
C GLN A 50 -9.25 5.94 0.33
N ILE A 51 -10.56 6.10 0.12
CA ILE A 51 -11.50 4.98 -0.02
C ILE A 51 -11.17 4.18 -1.28
N TRP A 52 -11.14 4.84 -2.45
CA TRP A 52 -10.95 4.15 -3.72
C TRP A 52 -9.54 3.54 -3.82
N TYR A 53 -8.51 4.32 -3.49
CA TYR A 53 -7.13 3.86 -3.56
C TYR A 53 -6.87 2.67 -2.62
N TYR A 54 -7.50 2.65 -1.44
CA TYR A 54 -7.46 1.50 -0.54
C TYR A 54 -8.01 0.23 -1.21
N TRP A 55 -9.21 0.28 -1.81
CA TRP A 55 -9.81 -0.88 -2.47
C TRP A 55 -8.99 -1.36 -3.67
N PHE A 56 -8.43 -0.44 -4.45
CA PHE A 56 -7.48 -0.80 -5.50
C PHE A 56 -6.25 -1.50 -4.93
N GLN A 57 -5.68 -1.01 -3.84
CA GLN A 57 -4.54 -1.68 -3.21
C GLN A 57 -4.90 -3.05 -2.63
N ILE A 58 -6.10 -3.27 -2.10
CA ILE A 58 -6.55 -4.62 -1.71
C ILE A 58 -6.49 -5.56 -2.92
N VAL A 59 -7.05 -5.16 -4.05
CA VAL A 59 -7.07 -6.01 -5.25
C VAL A 59 -5.67 -6.24 -5.80
N PHE A 60 -4.87 -5.19 -5.99
CA PHE A 60 -3.61 -5.28 -6.72
C PHE A 60 -2.38 -5.58 -5.84
N VAL A 61 -2.37 -5.12 -4.60
CA VAL A 61 -1.22 -5.26 -3.69
C VAL A 61 -1.39 -6.40 -2.71
N VAL A 62 -2.63 -6.76 -2.34
CA VAL A 62 -2.89 -7.87 -1.40
C VAL A 62 -3.31 -9.15 -2.14
N LEU A 63 -4.30 -9.07 -3.03
CA LEU A 63 -4.86 -10.26 -3.69
C LEU A 63 -4.07 -10.67 -4.94
N ALA A 64 -3.78 -9.75 -5.87
CA ALA A 64 -3.15 -10.11 -7.14
C ALA A 64 -1.69 -10.57 -6.98
N THR A 65 -0.94 -9.94 -6.08
CA THR A 65 0.42 -10.33 -5.68
C THR A 65 0.47 -11.73 -5.09
N ALA A 66 -0.56 -12.12 -4.34
CA ALA A 66 -0.67 -13.48 -3.80
C ALA A 66 -0.83 -14.52 -4.90
N VAL A 67 -1.42 -14.19 -6.05
CA VAL A 67 -1.60 -15.12 -7.18
C VAL A 67 -0.38 -15.17 -8.12
N GLY A 68 0.60 -14.29 -7.91
CA GLY A 68 1.91 -14.37 -8.57
C GLY A 68 1.89 -13.97 -10.04
N GLN A 69 2.65 -14.70 -10.87
CA GLN A 69 2.98 -14.30 -12.25
C GLN A 69 1.83 -14.46 -13.26
N ASN A 70 0.75 -15.17 -12.91
CA ASN A 70 -0.34 -15.49 -13.84
C ASN A 70 -1.57 -14.60 -13.61
N PHE A 71 -1.41 -13.27 -13.71
CA PHE A 71 -2.52 -12.32 -13.55
C PHE A 71 -3.72 -12.63 -14.48
N ARG A 72 -3.45 -13.09 -15.71
CA ARG A 72 -4.51 -13.49 -16.65
C ARG A 72 -5.32 -14.67 -16.13
N GLU A 73 -4.65 -15.66 -15.56
CA GLU A 73 -5.30 -16.84 -14.98
C GLU A 73 -6.09 -16.47 -13.73
N PHE A 74 -5.57 -15.55 -12.91
CA PHE A 74 -6.31 -14.98 -11.79
C PHE A 74 -7.59 -14.27 -12.24
N ALA A 75 -7.50 -13.38 -13.22
CA ALA A 75 -8.65 -12.63 -13.73
C ALA A 75 -9.72 -13.56 -14.33
N MET A 76 -9.30 -14.61 -15.03
CA MET A 76 -10.22 -15.63 -15.54
C MET A 76 -10.87 -16.41 -14.40
N THR A 77 -10.09 -16.88 -13.43
CA THR A 77 -10.61 -17.62 -12.25
C THR A 77 -11.59 -16.76 -11.44
N LEU A 78 -11.33 -15.47 -11.29
CA LEU A 78 -12.22 -14.53 -10.61
C LEU A 78 -13.60 -14.41 -11.29
N ILE A 79 -13.63 -14.46 -12.62
CA ILE A 79 -14.87 -14.35 -13.40
C ILE A 79 -15.59 -15.70 -13.46
N THR A 80 -14.86 -16.81 -13.63
CA THR A 80 -15.46 -18.12 -13.87
C THR A 80 -15.80 -18.88 -12.59
N GLU A 81 -14.93 -18.84 -11.58
CA GLU A 81 -15.07 -19.61 -10.34
C GLU A 81 -14.52 -18.83 -9.12
N PRO A 82 -15.29 -17.85 -8.60
CA PRO A 82 -14.80 -16.96 -7.54
C PRO A 82 -14.43 -17.68 -6.24
N THR A 83 -15.01 -18.85 -5.96
CA THR A 83 -14.68 -19.67 -4.79
C THR A 83 -13.32 -20.37 -4.92
N ALA A 84 -12.87 -20.66 -6.14
CA ALA A 84 -11.58 -21.32 -6.37
C ALA A 84 -10.40 -20.41 -6.00
N ILE A 85 -10.59 -19.08 -5.99
CA ILE A 85 -9.58 -18.11 -5.57
C ILE A 85 -9.09 -18.38 -4.15
N ILE A 86 -9.96 -18.81 -3.25
CA ILE A 86 -9.60 -19.09 -1.86
C ILE A 86 -8.56 -20.22 -1.80
N THR A 87 -8.76 -21.26 -2.60
CA THR A 87 -7.84 -22.40 -2.73
C THR A 87 -6.53 -21.99 -3.40
N VAL A 88 -6.59 -21.16 -4.45
CA VAL A 88 -5.40 -20.62 -5.13
C VAL A 88 -4.57 -19.79 -4.15
N LEU A 89 -5.20 -18.84 -3.44
CA LEU A 89 -4.57 -18.00 -2.43
C LEU A 89 -3.88 -18.83 -1.34
N ALA A 90 -4.55 -19.87 -0.81
CA ALA A 90 -3.96 -20.73 0.21
C ALA A 90 -2.69 -21.46 -0.28
N ASN A 91 -2.65 -21.85 -1.55
CA ASN A 91 -1.49 -22.51 -2.17
C ASN A 91 -0.35 -21.53 -2.50
N THR A 92 -0.66 -20.33 -2.98
CA THR A 92 0.33 -19.40 -3.52
C THR A 92 0.86 -18.39 -2.49
N MET A 93 0.10 -18.08 -1.44
CA MET A 93 0.49 -17.08 -0.44
C MET A 93 1.76 -17.36 0.36
N PRO A 94 2.10 -18.60 0.75
CA PRO A 94 3.38 -18.87 1.41
C PRO A 94 4.57 -18.39 0.58
N TYR A 95 4.48 -18.50 -0.75
CA TYR A 95 5.50 -18.02 -1.68
C TYR A 95 5.50 -16.48 -1.80
N ALA A 96 4.34 -15.83 -1.65
CA ALA A 96 4.22 -14.37 -1.66
C ALA A 96 4.85 -13.70 -0.41
N THR A 97 5.15 -14.46 0.65
CA THR A 97 5.81 -13.96 1.86
C THR A 97 7.11 -13.21 1.56
N HIS A 98 7.99 -13.78 0.72
CA HIS A 98 9.26 -13.14 0.37
C HIS A 98 9.06 -11.83 -0.38
N TYR A 99 8.05 -11.78 -1.25
CA TYR A 99 7.65 -10.56 -1.93
C TYR A 99 7.23 -9.47 -0.93
N TYR A 100 6.38 -9.81 0.06
CA TYR A 100 5.93 -8.83 1.06
C TYR A 100 7.04 -8.36 2.00
N MET A 101 7.99 -9.23 2.34
CA MET A 101 9.17 -8.81 3.10
C MET A 101 9.99 -7.76 2.31
N ASN A 102 10.26 -8.02 1.02
CA ASN A 102 10.95 -7.05 0.16
C ASN A 102 10.14 -5.76 -0.01
N PHE A 103 8.82 -5.88 -0.13
CA PHE A 103 7.92 -4.74 -0.23
C PHE A 103 8.00 -3.85 1.01
N LEU A 104 7.91 -4.41 2.22
CA LEU A 104 7.98 -3.64 3.47
C LEU A 104 9.34 -2.96 3.65
N VAL A 105 10.43 -3.64 3.30
CA VAL A 105 11.78 -3.05 3.32
C VAL A 105 11.89 -1.87 2.34
N LEU A 106 11.40 -2.02 1.12
CA LEU A 106 11.37 -0.95 0.13
C LEU A 106 10.49 0.24 0.58
N GLN A 107 9.36 -0.03 1.23
CA GLN A 107 8.51 1.03 1.78
C GLN A 107 9.22 1.78 2.90
N ALA A 108 9.88 1.07 3.81
CA ALA A 108 10.69 1.68 4.87
C ALA A 108 11.78 2.59 4.31
N MET A 109 12.49 2.11 3.26
CA MET A 109 13.47 2.92 2.53
C MET A 109 12.82 4.14 1.86
N SER A 110 11.64 3.98 1.25
CA SER A 110 10.89 5.09 0.64
C SER A 110 10.52 6.15 1.67
N HIS A 111 10.04 5.75 2.86
CA HIS A 111 9.75 6.68 3.96
C HIS A 111 11.00 7.40 4.47
N ALA A 112 12.13 6.70 4.58
CA ALA A 112 13.41 7.31 4.91
C ALA A 112 13.89 8.29 3.83
N MET A 113 13.74 7.96 2.54
CA MET A 113 14.07 8.87 1.44
C MET A 113 13.20 10.13 1.45
N ASN A 114 11.93 10.04 1.87
CA ASN A 114 11.05 11.19 1.95
C ASN A 114 11.55 12.27 2.94
N LEU A 115 12.38 11.92 3.93
CA LEU A 115 13.04 12.91 4.82
C LEU A 115 13.90 13.91 4.05
N THR A 116 14.52 13.50 2.95
CA THR A 116 15.37 14.38 2.15
C THR A 116 14.57 15.31 1.24
N ARG A 117 13.24 15.14 1.17
CA ARG A 117 12.33 15.86 0.26
C ARG A 117 12.89 15.91 -1.16
N TYR A 118 13.38 14.77 -1.64
CA TYR A 118 14.05 14.66 -2.94
C TYR A 118 13.18 15.12 -4.13
N ILE A 119 11.85 14.94 -4.07
CA ILE A 119 10.94 15.42 -5.13
C ILE A 119 10.84 16.96 -5.16
N PRO A 120 10.47 17.67 -4.08
CA PRO A 120 10.57 19.13 -4.04
C PRO A 120 11.96 19.66 -4.41
N TRP A 121 13.01 19.00 -3.93
CA TRP A 121 14.39 19.36 -4.28
C TRP A 121 14.64 19.27 -5.80
N PHE A 122 14.22 18.19 -6.45
CA PHE A 122 14.38 18.05 -7.90
C PHE A 122 13.57 19.10 -8.67
N LYS A 123 12.31 19.37 -8.25
CA LYS A 123 11.49 20.44 -8.84
C LYS A 123 12.17 21.81 -8.72
N TYR A 124 12.72 22.10 -7.54
CA TYR A 124 13.45 23.34 -7.29
C TYR A 124 14.69 23.47 -8.18
N ARG A 125 15.52 22.42 -8.26
CA ARG A 125 16.71 22.40 -9.12
C ARG A 125 16.37 22.59 -10.59
N ALA A 126 15.28 22.02 -11.06
CA ALA A 126 14.78 22.23 -12.42
C ALA A 126 14.27 23.66 -12.63
N ALA A 127 13.54 24.22 -11.65
CA ALA A 127 12.96 25.55 -11.76
C ALA A 127 14.00 26.67 -11.70
N VAL A 128 15.06 26.55 -10.89
CA VAL A 128 16.16 27.53 -10.80
C VAL A 128 16.92 27.67 -12.12
N ALA A 129 16.88 26.64 -12.99
CA ALA A 129 17.50 26.74 -14.31
C ALA A 129 16.78 27.73 -15.26
N ILE A 130 15.53 28.11 -14.94
CA ILE A 130 14.67 28.93 -15.81
C ILE A 130 14.21 30.20 -15.09
N PHE A 131 13.97 30.14 -13.78
CA PHE A 131 13.38 31.19 -12.96
C PHE A 131 14.32 31.65 -11.86
N ASP A 132 14.05 32.85 -11.32
CA ASP A 132 14.73 33.35 -10.13
C ASP A 132 14.47 32.46 -8.90
N GLU A 133 15.40 32.47 -7.94
CA GLU A 133 15.41 31.59 -6.77
C GLU A 133 14.09 31.63 -6.00
N LYS A 134 13.53 32.84 -5.84
CA LYS A 134 12.27 33.06 -5.13
C LYS A 134 11.09 32.43 -5.87
N GLN A 135 11.04 32.56 -7.19
CA GLN A 135 9.98 31.96 -8.01
C GLN A 135 10.13 30.44 -8.08
N ALA A 136 11.35 29.95 -8.24
CA ALA A 136 11.64 28.52 -8.26
C ALA A 136 11.20 27.82 -6.96
N LYS A 137 11.39 28.48 -5.80
CA LYS A 137 10.90 27.96 -4.52
C LYS A 137 9.37 27.84 -4.49
N VAL A 138 8.67 28.87 -4.95
CA VAL A 138 7.19 28.87 -5.01
C VAL A 138 6.65 27.85 -6.00
N LEU A 139 7.40 27.48 -7.04
CA LEU A 139 7.00 26.43 -7.98
C LEU A 139 7.32 25.01 -7.48
N ALA A 140 8.31 24.88 -6.60
CA ALA A 140 8.72 23.58 -6.05
C ALA A 140 7.82 23.10 -4.90
N GLU A 141 7.14 24.01 -4.23
CA GLU A 141 6.22 23.76 -3.11
C GLU A 141 4.83 24.34 -3.44
N PRO A 142 3.72 23.69 -3.04
CA PRO A 142 3.61 22.53 -2.17
C PRO A 142 4.03 21.22 -2.82
N GLU A 143 4.29 20.21 -2.00
CA GLU A 143 4.43 18.84 -2.47
C GLU A 143 3.17 18.36 -3.20
N ASP A 144 3.34 17.39 -4.10
CA ASP A 144 2.23 16.82 -4.86
C ASP A 144 1.23 16.12 -3.94
N GLN A 145 0.04 16.71 -3.80
CA GLN A 145 -1.00 16.21 -2.91
C GLN A 145 -1.66 14.92 -3.41
N ASP A 146 -1.45 14.54 -4.68
CA ASP A 146 -2.02 13.30 -5.20
C ASP A 146 -1.33 12.10 -4.54
N TYR A 147 -0.01 12.13 -4.43
CA TYR A 147 0.77 11.09 -3.76
C TYR A 147 1.01 11.40 -2.27
N TYR A 148 1.40 12.63 -1.93
CA TYR A 148 1.78 13.02 -0.58
C TYR A 148 0.63 13.54 0.28
N GLY A 149 -0.60 13.60 -0.24
CA GLY A 149 -1.79 14.01 0.51
C GLY A 149 -2.20 13.03 1.60
N MET A 150 -3.08 13.50 2.50
CA MET A 150 -3.59 12.71 3.64
C MET A 150 -4.30 11.44 3.19
N GLY A 151 -5.07 11.49 2.09
CA GLY A 151 -5.85 10.36 1.61
C GLY A 151 -4.97 9.22 1.09
N SER A 152 -4.02 9.57 0.22
CA SER A 152 -3.09 8.62 -0.38
C SER A 152 -2.18 7.95 0.67
N ARG A 153 -1.67 8.73 1.64
CA ARG A 153 -0.86 8.18 2.74
C ARG A 153 -1.66 7.25 3.65
N SER A 154 -2.87 7.66 4.04
CA SER A 154 -3.74 6.86 4.92
C SER A 154 -4.07 5.50 4.30
N ALA A 155 -4.41 5.47 3.00
CA ALA A 155 -4.67 4.22 2.29
C ALA A 155 -3.43 3.31 2.27
N ARG A 156 -2.25 3.85 1.93
CA ARG A 156 -1.00 3.07 1.88
C ARG A 156 -0.61 2.51 3.24
N TRP A 157 -0.66 3.31 4.30
CA TRP A 157 -0.33 2.86 5.65
C TRP A 157 -1.33 1.80 6.14
N THR A 158 -2.61 1.94 5.84
CA THR A 158 -3.62 0.92 6.19
C THR A 158 -3.34 -0.40 5.49
N ILE A 159 -2.87 -0.38 4.24
CA ILE A 159 -2.49 -1.59 3.51
C ILE A 159 -1.20 -2.21 4.06
N MET A 160 -0.21 -1.41 4.46
CA MET A 160 0.99 -1.92 5.14
C MET A 160 0.64 -2.61 6.46
N LEU A 161 -0.30 -2.04 7.22
CA LEU A 161 -0.85 -2.68 8.42
C LEU A 161 -1.57 -3.98 8.05
N GLY A 162 -2.39 -3.96 7.00
CA GLY A 162 -3.08 -5.12 6.47
C GLY A 162 -2.15 -6.27 6.10
N ILE A 163 -1.02 -5.98 5.45
CA ILE A 163 0.01 -6.98 5.13
C ILE A 163 0.55 -7.61 6.42
N GLY A 164 0.86 -6.81 7.44
CA GLY A 164 1.28 -7.31 8.75
C GLY A 164 0.23 -8.21 9.39
N LEU A 165 -1.05 -7.79 9.41
CA LEU A 165 -2.14 -8.57 10.00
C LEU A 165 -2.39 -9.88 9.25
N VAL A 166 -2.48 -9.83 7.92
CA VAL A 166 -2.84 -10.98 7.08
C VAL A 166 -1.70 -12.00 7.01
N TYR A 167 -0.46 -11.53 6.79
CA TYR A 167 0.68 -12.41 6.53
C TYR A 167 1.58 -12.63 7.75
N GLY A 168 1.43 -11.86 8.82
CA GLY A 168 2.30 -11.94 9.99
C GLY A 168 2.21 -13.28 10.73
N THR A 169 1.06 -13.94 10.72
CA THR A 169 0.90 -15.28 11.33
C THR A 169 1.42 -16.40 10.43
N LEU A 170 1.38 -16.21 9.10
CA LEU A 170 1.99 -17.13 8.14
C LEU A 170 3.52 -17.06 8.20
N SER A 171 4.08 -15.87 8.42
CA SER A 171 5.52 -15.64 8.54
C SER A 171 5.84 -14.56 9.57
N PRO A 172 6.26 -14.93 10.79
CA PRO A 172 6.58 -13.99 11.86
C PRO A 172 7.56 -12.84 11.49
N PRO A 173 8.58 -13.05 10.63
CA PRO A 173 9.46 -11.94 10.19
C PRO A 173 8.73 -10.75 9.55
N ILE A 174 7.58 -10.96 8.90
CA ILE A 174 6.78 -9.87 8.32
C ILE A 174 6.34 -8.87 9.40
N ASN A 175 5.96 -9.35 10.58
CA ASN A 175 5.55 -8.47 11.68
C ASN A 175 6.70 -7.61 12.19
N ILE A 176 7.91 -8.16 12.26
CA ILE A 176 9.11 -7.42 12.67
C ILE A 176 9.41 -6.32 11.65
N LEU A 177 9.37 -6.64 10.35
CA LEU A 177 9.59 -5.66 9.29
C LEU A 177 8.47 -4.60 9.24
N CYS A 178 7.23 -5.00 9.46
CA CYS A 178 6.08 -4.09 9.55
C CYS A 178 6.25 -3.11 10.72
N PHE A 179 6.69 -3.59 11.89
CA PHE A 179 7.01 -2.75 13.04
C PHE A 179 8.12 -1.75 12.73
N ILE A 180 9.22 -2.21 12.13
CA ILE A 180 10.34 -1.34 11.72
C ILE A 180 9.85 -0.27 10.73
N ASN A 181 9.02 -0.65 9.76
CA ASN A 181 8.45 0.28 8.79
C ASN A 181 7.61 1.37 9.48
N PHE A 182 6.71 1.00 10.39
CA PHE A 182 5.91 1.98 11.14
C PHE A 182 6.75 2.83 12.10
N PHE A 183 7.81 2.28 12.69
CA PHE A 183 8.75 3.04 13.51
C PHE A 183 9.46 4.11 12.68
N ILE A 184 9.93 3.77 11.47
CA ILE A 184 10.52 4.74 10.53
C ILE A 184 9.49 5.77 10.10
N CYS A 185 8.25 5.36 9.78
CA CYS A 185 7.15 6.31 9.49
C CYS A 185 6.95 7.30 10.63
N ARG A 186 6.92 6.83 11.89
CA ARG A 186 6.70 7.68 13.07
C ARG A 186 7.79 8.74 13.22
N LEU A 187 9.05 8.39 12.95
CA LEU A 187 10.18 9.32 12.98
C LEU A 187 10.15 10.28 11.78
N ALA A 188 10.04 9.72 10.56
CA ALA A 188 10.09 10.48 9.32
C ALA A 188 8.96 11.51 9.22
N TYR A 189 7.72 11.06 9.39
CA TYR A 189 6.56 11.93 9.26
C TYR A 189 6.35 12.82 10.48
N GLY A 190 6.84 12.42 11.66
CA GLY A 190 6.89 13.31 12.84
C GLY A 190 7.72 14.57 12.57
N PHE A 191 8.86 14.43 11.89
CA PHE A 191 9.68 15.57 11.48
C PHE A 191 9.08 16.32 10.28
N LEU A 192 8.69 15.59 9.22
CA LEU A 192 8.19 16.19 7.98
C LEU A 192 6.96 17.07 8.22
N PHE A 193 5.98 16.58 8.99
CA PHE A 193 4.74 17.33 9.25
C PHE A 193 4.96 18.59 10.09
N MET A 194 5.99 18.62 10.93
CA MET A 194 6.24 19.73 11.83
C MET A 194 7.10 20.83 11.20
N PHE A 195 8.08 20.45 10.38
CA PHE A 195 9.13 21.39 9.94
C PHE A 195 9.25 21.58 8.43
N ALA A 196 8.79 20.62 7.62
CA ALA A 196 9.21 20.57 6.22
C ALA A 196 8.04 20.52 5.22
N GLU A 197 6.91 19.93 5.57
CA GLU A 197 5.73 19.89 4.70
C GLU A 197 4.82 21.09 4.90
N THR A 198 4.07 21.41 3.85
CA THR A 198 3.01 22.40 3.93
C THR A 198 1.90 21.94 4.89
N HIS A 199 1.38 22.88 5.69
CA HIS A 199 0.30 22.61 6.61
C HIS A 199 -0.96 22.21 5.83
N LYS A 200 -1.49 21.04 6.17
CA LYS A 200 -2.72 20.51 5.60
C LYS A 200 -3.90 20.95 6.48
N PRO A 201 -5.06 21.27 5.89
CA PRO A 201 -6.22 21.72 6.66
C PRO A 201 -6.70 20.64 7.63
N ASP A 202 -7.18 21.08 8.80
CA ASP A 202 -7.75 20.17 9.79
C ASP A 202 -9.06 19.55 9.28
N THR A 203 -9.22 18.25 9.52
CA THR A 203 -10.37 17.45 9.12
C THR A 203 -11.04 16.73 10.30
N GLY A 204 -10.63 17.04 11.54
CA GLY A 204 -11.24 16.47 12.74
C GLY A 204 -11.02 14.97 12.92
N GLY A 205 -9.96 14.41 12.31
CA GLY A 205 -9.61 12.99 12.45
C GLY A 205 -10.39 12.03 11.55
N TYR A 206 -11.15 12.54 10.58
CA TYR A 206 -12.00 11.72 9.72
C TYR A 206 -11.23 10.62 8.94
N PHE A 207 -10.03 10.94 8.43
CA PHE A 207 -9.15 9.94 7.76
C PHE A 207 -8.75 8.78 8.68
N PHE A 208 -8.53 9.06 9.97
CA PHE A 208 -8.16 8.04 10.96
C PHE A 208 -9.31 7.09 11.25
N VAL A 209 -10.53 7.62 11.43
CA VAL A 209 -11.73 6.80 11.62
C VAL A 209 -11.92 5.87 10.43
N THR A 210 -11.75 6.38 9.21
CA THR A 210 -11.85 5.56 8.00
C THR A 210 -10.74 4.52 7.90
N ALA A 211 -9.50 4.84 8.28
CA ALA A 211 -8.41 3.86 8.31
C ALA A 211 -8.69 2.72 9.32
N CYS A 212 -9.25 3.04 10.48
CA CYS A 212 -9.71 2.04 11.45
C CYS A 212 -10.80 1.15 10.85
N LEU A 213 -11.80 1.75 10.20
CA LEU A 213 -12.87 1.00 9.53
C LEU A 213 -12.34 0.12 8.38
N GLN A 214 -11.36 0.60 7.64
CA GLN A 214 -10.66 -0.14 6.59
C GLN A 214 -9.82 -1.31 7.15
N THR A 215 -9.56 -1.37 8.45
CA THR A 215 -8.89 -2.53 9.06
C THR A 215 -9.83 -3.74 9.16
N PHE A 216 -11.15 -3.55 9.26
CA PHE A 216 -12.11 -4.68 9.35
C PHE A 216 -12.13 -5.56 8.09
N PRO A 217 -12.21 -5.03 6.85
CA PRO A 217 -12.09 -5.87 5.66
C PRO A 217 -10.79 -6.67 5.59
N LEU A 218 -9.67 -6.12 6.07
CA LEU A 218 -8.39 -6.83 6.15
C LEU A 218 -8.44 -8.00 7.12
N LEU A 219 -9.11 -7.84 8.27
CA LEU A 219 -9.34 -8.92 9.22
C LEU A 219 -10.26 -10.00 8.65
N ILE A 220 -11.30 -9.63 7.90
CA ILE A 220 -12.17 -10.59 7.20
C ILE A 220 -11.35 -11.40 6.20
N ILE A 221 -10.52 -10.73 5.39
CA ILE A 221 -9.59 -11.38 4.46
C ILE A 221 -8.67 -12.34 5.23
N TYR A 222 -8.08 -11.91 6.34
CA TYR A 222 -7.25 -12.76 7.20
C TYR A 222 -7.98 -14.03 7.66
N VAL A 223 -9.20 -13.92 8.20
CA VAL A 223 -9.96 -15.07 8.71
C VAL A 223 -10.28 -16.07 7.59
N ILE A 224 -10.78 -15.59 6.45
CA ILE A 224 -11.08 -16.43 5.28
C ILE A 224 -9.83 -17.17 4.81
N LEU A 225 -8.70 -16.46 4.75
CA LEU A 225 -7.43 -17.02 4.34
C LEU A 225 -6.91 -18.07 5.32
N MET A 226 -6.96 -17.82 6.62
CA MET A 226 -6.53 -18.79 7.63
C MET A 226 -7.40 -20.04 7.62
N ALA A 227 -8.72 -19.91 7.44
CA ALA A 227 -9.61 -21.05 7.28
C ALA A 227 -9.20 -21.91 6.06
N ALA A 228 -8.87 -21.27 4.94
CA ALA A 228 -8.41 -21.96 3.73
C ALA A 228 -7.05 -22.68 3.92
N VAL A 229 -6.10 -22.02 4.58
CA VAL A 229 -4.78 -22.60 4.89
C VAL A 229 -4.94 -23.80 5.82
N PHE A 230 -5.78 -23.72 6.85
CA PHE A 230 -6.05 -24.85 7.73
C PHE A 230 -6.79 -25.97 7.02
N TYR A 231 -7.74 -25.67 6.13
CA TYR A 231 -8.40 -26.70 5.33
C TYR A 231 -7.42 -27.52 4.48
N GLN A 232 -6.41 -26.86 3.90
CA GLN A 232 -5.40 -27.54 3.08
C GLN A 232 -4.32 -28.26 3.88
N ARG A 233 -3.92 -27.70 5.04
CA ARG A 233 -2.73 -28.18 5.78
C ARG A 233 -3.04 -28.98 7.03
N ALA A 234 -4.23 -28.86 7.63
CA ALA A 234 -4.57 -29.59 8.83
C ALA A 234 -4.99 -31.02 8.52
N ALA A 235 -4.66 -31.96 9.41
CA ALA A 235 -5.09 -33.36 9.30
C ALA A 235 -6.60 -33.55 9.54
N SER A 236 -7.28 -32.57 10.12
CA SER A 236 -8.70 -32.59 10.40
C SER A 236 -9.35 -31.26 10.03
N VAL A 237 -10.66 -31.28 9.80
CA VAL A 237 -11.44 -30.08 9.41
C VAL A 237 -11.72 -29.16 10.62
N GLY A 238 -11.52 -29.63 11.84
CA GLY A 238 -11.82 -28.89 13.09
C GLY A 238 -11.19 -27.49 13.15
N PRO A 239 -9.88 -27.32 12.93
CA PRO A 239 -9.23 -26.01 12.91
C PRO A 239 -9.80 -25.03 11.87
N CYS A 240 -10.24 -25.54 10.71
CA CYS A 240 -10.88 -24.71 9.68
C CYS A 240 -12.22 -24.16 10.16
N ILE A 241 -13.05 -25.00 10.79
CA ILE A 241 -14.35 -24.58 11.32
C ILE A 241 -14.19 -23.54 12.43
N ILE A 242 -13.22 -23.74 13.34
CA ILE A 242 -12.94 -22.78 14.42
C ILE A 242 -12.50 -21.42 13.84
N ALA A 243 -11.61 -21.44 12.83
CA ALA A 243 -11.21 -20.21 12.15
C ALA A 243 -12.39 -19.54 11.42
N ALA A 244 -13.24 -20.30 10.72
CA ALA A 244 -14.41 -19.75 10.05
C ALA A 244 -15.43 -19.13 11.03
N LEU A 245 -15.58 -19.72 12.23
CA LEU A 245 -16.47 -19.23 13.28
C LEU A 245 -16.00 -17.90 13.88
N SER A 246 -14.72 -17.55 13.80
CA SER A 246 -14.24 -16.23 14.29
C SER A 246 -14.71 -15.04 13.43
N LEU A 247 -15.45 -15.32 12.35
CA LEU A 247 -16.07 -14.31 11.49
C LEU A 247 -17.47 -13.91 11.97
N LEU A 248 -18.10 -14.72 12.84
CA LEU A 248 -19.38 -14.46 13.50
C LEU A 248 -19.17 -13.65 14.80
#